data_AF-A0A6B8RJI3-F1
#
_entry.id   AF-A0A6B8RJI3-F1
#
_cell.length_a   1.000
_cell.length_b   1.000
_cell.length_c   1.000
_cell.angle_alpha   90.00
_cell.angle_beta   90.00
_cell.angle_gamma   90.00
#
_symmetry.space_group_name_H-M   'P 1'
#
loop_
_entity.id
_entity.type
_entity.pdbx_description
1 polymer ?
#
loop_
_entity_poly.entity_id
_entity_poly.type
_entity_poly.pdbx_seq_one_letter_code
_entity_poly.pdbx_strand_id
1 'polypeptide(L)'
;MSLKKKKIIFTIVSALILTIPLGCSKENNAPNQAPTATSNVESPNATPTAINTIEQDQELTKKLTSEKIVQSGKVYLTGDKAVASITFKEGTDEKAIKELSTKYANTLKQKYTNKKIDAYGILKNQVVLNISL
;
A
#
# COMPACT_ATOMS: atom_id res chain seq x y z
N MET A 1 -2.00 5.88 -48.50
CA MET A 1 -1.35 4.56 -48.34
C MET A 1 -1.91 3.91 -47.09
N SER A 2 -2.89 3.04 -47.26
CA SER A 2 -3.67 2.43 -46.19
C SER A 2 -2.94 1.22 -45.62
N LEU A 3 -2.53 1.26 -44.34
CA LEU A 3 -2.10 0.06 -43.63
C LEU A 3 -3.19 -0.39 -42.64
N LYS A 4 -3.64 -1.61 -42.89
CA LYS A 4 -4.82 -2.26 -42.36
C LYS A 4 -4.64 -2.67 -40.89
N LYS A 5 -5.75 -2.58 -40.17
CA LYS A 5 -6.02 -3.08 -38.81
C LYS A 5 -5.48 -4.50 -38.58
N LYS A 6 -4.85 -4.74 -37.43
CA LYS A 6 -4.68 -6.09 -36.87
C LYS A 6 -5.27 -6.11 -35.46
N LYS A 7 -6.46 -6.69 -35.33
CA LYS A 7 -7.06 -7.05 -34.04
C LYS A 7 -6.48 -8.40 -33.65
N ILE A 8 -5.81 -8.50 -32.51
CA ILE A 8 -5.40 -9.78 -31.93
C ILE A 8 -6.29 -10.00 -30.71
N ILE A 9 -7.24 -10.92 -30.86
CA ILE A 9 -8.13 -11.42 -29.83
C ILE A 9 -7.51 -12.73 -29.38
N PHE A 10 -7.03 -12.81 -28.13
CA PHE A 10 -6.61 -14.07 -27.52
C PHE A 10 -7.59 -14.40 -26.39
N THR A 11 -8.61 -15.16 -26.74
CA THR A 11 -9.60 -15.73 -25.83
C THR A 11 -9.15 -17.15 -25.53
N ILE A 12 -8.66 -17.43 -24.32
CA ILE A 12 -8.53 -18.82 -23.82
C ILE A 12 -9.23 -18.87 -22.47
N VAL A 13 -10.47 -19.36 -22.53
CA VAL A 13 -11.28 -19.80 -21.41
C VAL A 13 -10.68 -21.12 -20.92
N SER A 14 -10.24 -21.17 -19.67
CA SER A 14 -9.97 -22.44 -18.98
C SER A 14 -10.85 -22.46 -17.73
N ALA A 15 -12.00 -23.10 -17.88
CA ALA A 15 -12.84 -23.53 -16.78
C ALA A 15 -12.43 -24.96 -16.41
N LEU A 16 -12.00 -25.17 -15.16
CA LEU A 16 -12.02 -26.50 -14.56
C LEU A 16 -12.51 -26.37 -13.12
N ILE A 17 -13.60 -27.08 -12.86
CA ILE A 17 -14.52 -26.95 -11.71
C ILE A 17 -14.35 -28.18 -10.80
N LEU A 18 -14.25 -27.89 -9.49
CA LEU A 18 -14.57 -28.62 -8.24
C LEU A 18 -14.26 -30.12 -8.03
N THR A 19 -13.79 -30.44 -6.80
CA THR A 19 -14.57 -31.22 -5.79
C THR A 19 -13.96 -31.11 -4.39
N ILE A 20 -14.83 -31.17 -3.37
CA ILE A 20 -14.60 -31.00 -1.92
C ILE A 20 -14.59 -32.40 -1.27
N PRO A 21 -13.91 -32.59 -0.13
CA PRO A 21 -14.67 -33.17 0.98
C PRO A 21 -14.57 -32.38 2.29
N LEU A 22 -15.72 -32.40 2.97
CA LEU A 22 -15.99 -31.91 4.31
C LEU A 22 -15.23 -32.76 5.34
N GLY A 23 -14.40 -32.10 6.17
CA GLY A 23 -13.90 -32.65 7.42
C GLY A 23 -14.48 -31.87 8.60
N CYS A 24 -15.69 -32.23 9.03
CA CYS A 24 -16.24 -31.83 10.32
C CYS A 24 -15.76 -32.81 11.40
N SER A 25 -15.19 -32.30 12.50
CA SER A 25 -15.22 -33.03 13.77
C SER A 25 -15.34 -32.09 14.95
N LYS A 26 -16.47 -32.29 15.65
CA LYS A 26 -16.82 -31.96 17.04
C LYS A 26 -17.11 -30.50 17.37
N GLU A 27 -18.40 -30.24 17.19
CA GLU A 27 -19.26 -29.28 17.87
C GLU A 27 -19.32 -29.53 19.40
N ASN A 28 -19.17 -28.47 20.19
CA ASN A 28 -19.88 -28.23 21.45
C ASN A 28 -20.01 -26.70 21.62
N ASN A 29 -21.21 -26.26 22.01
CA ASN A 29 -21.78 -24.92 21.78
C ASN A 29 -21.23 -23.75 22.64
N ALA A 30 -20.84 -22.66 21.94
CA ALA A 30 -21.11 -21.22 22.13
C ALA A 30 -20.85 -20.44 23.46
N PRO A 31 -20.55 -19.11 23.42
CA PRO A 31 -19.88 -18.34 22.36
C PRO A 31 -18.80 -17.33 22.79
N ASN A 32 -17.95 -17.05 21.80
CA ASN A 32 -17.26 -15.80 21.46
C ASN A 32 -15.80 -15.53 21.90
N GLN A 33 -14.96 -15.90 20.93
CA GLN A 33 -13.85 -15.17 20.31
C GLN A 33 -12.44 -15.44 20.84
N ALA A 34 -11.71 -16.11 19.94
CA ALA A 34 -10.42 -16.74 20.12
C ALA A 34 -9.27 -15.74 20.26
N PRO A 35 -8.22 -16.11 21.01
CA PRO A 35 -6.97 -15.38 21.09
C PRO A 35 -6.07 -15.76 19.90
N THR A 36 -5.78 -14.82 19.01
CA THR A 36 -4.76 -15.02 17.97
C THR A 36 -3.40 -14.64 18.55
N ALA A 37 -2.49 -15.61 18.63
CA ALA A 37 -1.15 -15.50 19.19
C ALA A 37 -0.30 -14.46 18.43
N THR A 38 -0.19 -13.28 19.02
CA THR A 38 0.86 -12.30 18.81
C THR A 38 2.15 -12.83 19.44
N SER A 39 3.24 -12.94 18.68
CA SER A 39 4.58 -13.10 19.26
C SER A 39 4.96 -11.80 19.97
N ASN A 40 4.82 -11.83 21.30
CA ASN A 40 5.39 -10.85 22.22
C ASN A 40 6.93 -10.99 22.20
N VAL A 41 7.62 -9.93 21.82
CA VAL A 41 8.85 -9.54 22.53
C VAL A 41 8.50 -8.25 23.25
N GLU A 42 8.15 -8.42 24.51
CA GLU A 42 7.77 -7.39 25.46
C GLU A 42 9.03 -6.66 25.95
N SER A 43 9.06 -5.34 25.82
CA SER A 43 9.98 -4.47 26.54
C SER A 43 9.13 -3.60 27.48
N PRO A 44 9.41 -3.56 28.80
CA PRO A 44 8.49 -3.02 29.79
C PRO A 44 8.74 -1.52 30.00
N ASN A 45 7.92 -0.66 29.40
CA ASN A 45 7.51 0.61 30.02
C ASN A 45 6.34 1.26 29.24
N ALA A 46 5.11 0.90 29.60
CA ALA A 46 3.91 1.47 28.99
C ALA A 46 3.46 2.75 29.71
N THR A 47 3.92 3.90 29.22
CA THR A 47 3.13 5.15 29.27
C THR A 47 1.91 4.94 28.36
N PRO A 48 0.73 5.58 28.57
CA PRO A 48 -0.47 5.26 27.82
C PRO A 48 -0.29 5.62 26.33
N THR A 49 0.08 4.63 25.51
CA THR A 49 0.30 4.81 24.09
C THR A 49 -1.04 5.04 23.43
N ALA A 50 -1.30 6.30 23.03
CA ALA A 50 -2.38 6.62 22.13
C ALA A 50 -2.34 5.64 20.97
N ILE A 51 -3.44 4.90 20.75
CA ILE A 51 -3.56 3.94 19.66
C ILE A 51 -3.33 4.73 18.36
N ASN A 52 -2.16 4.56 17.75
CA ASN A 52 -1.82 5.20 16.48
C ASN A 52 -2.58 4.49 15.37
N THR A 53 -3.85 4.83 15.21
CA THR A 53 -4.68 4.31 14.12
C THR A 53 -4.08 4.76 12.78
N ILE A 54 -3.85 3.81 11.89
CA ILE A 54 -3.39 4.07 10.53
C ILE A 54 -4.60 4.18 9.62
N GLU A 55 -4.81 5.36 9.03
CA GLU A 55 -5.91 5.63 8.11
C GLU A 55 -5.37 5.82 6.68
N GLN A 56 -5.86 5.07 5.71
CA GLN A 56 -5.42 5.22 4.31
C GLN A 56 -6.25 6.28 3.57
N ASP A 57 -5.57 7.21 2.89
CA ASP A 57 -6.21 8.09 1.92
C ASP A 57 -6.40 7.33 0.61
N GLN A 58 -7.62 6.80 0.40
CA GLN A 58 -7.96 6.02 -0.78
C GLN A 58 -7.84 6.82 -2.08
N GLU A 59 -8.17 8.11 -2.05
CA GLU A 59 -8.16 8.95 -3.25
C GLU A 59 -6.72 9.23 -3.69
N LEU A 60 -5.86 9.69 -2.78
CA LEU A 60 -4.46 9.93 -3.10
C LEU A 60 -3.70 8.64 -3.38
N THR A 61 -4.05 7.53 -2.71
CA THR A 61 -3.47 6.22 -3.02
C THR A 61 -3.83 5.76 -4.43
N LYS A 62 -5.09 5.93 -4.86
CA LYS A 62 -5.52 5.60 -6.23
C LYS A 62 -4.81 6.48 -7.27
N LYS A 63 -4.67 7.79 -6.99
CA LYS A 63 -3.90 8.70 -7.85
C LYS A 63 -2.44 8.28 -7.97
N LEU A 64 -1.80 7.96 -6.84
CA LEU A 64 -0.41 7.53 -6.78
C LEU A 64 -0.16 6.25 -7.56
N THR A 65 -0.99 5.23 -7.35
CA THR A 65 -0.87 3.93 -8.02
C THR A 65 -1.19 3.99 -9.51
N SER A 66 -1.84 5.06 -9.99
CA SER A 66 -2.10 5.30 -11.42
C SER A 66 -0.92 5.95 -12.14
N GLU A 67 0.10 6.44 -11.42
CA GLU A 67 1.30 7.06 -12.03
C GLU A 67 2.13 6.00 -12.77
N LYS A 68 2.55 6.30 -14.01
CA LYS A 68 3.15 5.30 -14.92
C LYS A 68 4.42 4.63 -14.38
N ILE A 69 5.21 5.37 -13.60
CA ILE A 69 6.49 4.91 -13.04
C ILE A 69 6.35 4.19 -11.69
N VAL A 70 5.13 4.15 -11.13
CA VAL A 70 4.85 3.51 -9.84
C VAL A 70 4.51 2.04 -10.06
N GLN A 71 5.15 1.16 -9.29
CA GLN A 71 4.84 -0.26 -9.20
C GLN A 71 3.75 -0.51 -8.16
N SER A 72 3.87 0.12 -7.00
CA SER A 72 2.88 0.10 -5.92
C SER A 72 3.05 1.32 -5.02
N GLY A 73 2.05 1.63 -4.21
CA GLY A 73 2.17 2.74 -3.27
C GLY A 73 0.96 2.88 -2.36
N LYS A 74 1.13 3.66 -1.29
CA LYS A 74 0.09 3.94 -0.31
C LYS A 74 0.29 5.33 0.26
N VAL A 75 -0.82 6.06 0.40
CA VAL A 75 -0.88 7.31 1.15
C VAL A 75 -1.70 7.08 2.41
N TYR A 76 -1.15 7.42 3.57
CA TYR A 76 -1.81 7.17 4.85
C TYR A 76 -1.47 8.20 5.92
N LEU A 77 -2.34 8.28 6.90
CA LEU A 77 -2.21 9.10 8.09
C LEU A 77 -1.84 8.18 9.26
N THR A 78 -0.91 8.62 10.09
CA THR A 78 -0.54 7.92 11.32
C THR A 78 -0.17 8.95 12.38
N GLY A 79 -0.98 9.06 13.43
CA GLY A 79 -0.81 10.10 14.45
C GLY A 79 -0.74 11.51 13.85
N ASP A 80 0.37 12.21 14.11
CA ASP A 80 0.66 13.56 13.62
C ASP A 80 1.24 13.61 12.20
N LYS A 81 1.36 12.46 11.51
CA LYS A 81 1.98 12.36 10.19
C LYS A 81 1.00 12.07 9.07
N ALA A 82 1.28 12.62 7.89
CA ALA A 82 0.77 12.16 6.61
C ALA A 82 1.94 11.61 5.79
N VAL A 83 1.81 10.38 5.29
CA VAL A 83 2.90 9.63 4.67
C VAL A 83 2.52 9.18 3.27
N ALA A 84 3.41 9.41 2.30
CA ALA A 84 3.38 8.77 0.98
C ALA A 84 4.50 7.74 0.87
N SER A 85 4.15 6.47 0.72
CA SER A 85 5.11 5.39 0.42
C SER A 85 4.98 5.00 -1.04
N ILE A 86 6.04 5.20 -1.83
CA ILE A 86 6.02 5.04 -3.28
C ILE A 86 7.07 4.01 -3.69
N THR A 87 6.63 2.86 -4.20
CA THR A 87 7.51 1.86 -4.80
C THR A 87 7.56 2.08 -6.30
N PHE A 88 8.75 2.39 -6.82
CA PHE A 88 8.97 2.65 -8.24
C PHE A 88 9.30 1.37 -9.00
N LYS A 89 8.93 1.35 -10.27
CA LYS A 89 9.32 0.28 -11.20
C LYS A 89 10.84 0.27 -11.36
N GLU A 90 11.40 -0.92 -11.57
CA GLU A 90 12.82 -1.05 -11.89
C GLU A 90 13.19 -0.25 -13.14
N GLY A 91 14.38 0.35 -13.14
CA GLY A 91 14.85 1.20 -14.23
C GLY A 91 14.31 2.64 -14.24
N THR A 92 13.47 3.02 -13.26
CA THR A 92 13.08 4.43 -13.06
C THR A 92 14.32 5.26 -12.70
N ASP A 93 14.49 6.41 -13.36
CA ASP A 93 15.60 7.31 -13.09
C ASP A 93 15.43 8.09 -11.78
N GLU A 94 16.57 8.44 -11.15
CA GLU A 94 16.58 9.15 -9.86
C GLU A 94 15.88 10.51 -9.90
N LYS A 95 15.92 11.20 -11.05
CA LYS A 95 15.26 12.49 -11.22
C LYS A 95 13.75 12.33 -11.18
N ALA A 96 13.19 11.36 -11.90
CA ALA A 96 11.76 11.04 -11.88
C ALA A 96 11.29 10.57 -10.50
N ILE A 97 12.11 9.78 -9.80
CA ILE A 97 11.86 9.39 -8.40
C ILE A 97 11.73 10.65 -7.53
N LYS A 98 12.72 11.54 -7.60
CA LYS A 98 12.73 12.79 -6.82
C LYS A 98 11.56 13.70 -7.16
N GLU A 99 11.24 13.86 -8.43
CA GLU A 99 10.12 14.70 -8.88
C GLU A 99 8.79 14.18 -8.37
N LEU A 100 8.51 12.87 -8.53
CA LEU A 100 7.24 12.30 -8.10
C LEU A 100 7.09 12.31 -6.57
N SER A 101 8.14 11.92 -5.83
CA SER A 101 8.12 11.97 -4.37
C SER A 101 7.92 13.40 -3.85
N THR A 102 8.56 14.40 -4.49
CA THR A 102 8.38 15.82 -4.14
C THR A 102 6.97 16.30 -4.45
N LYS A 103 6.39 15.92 -5.60
CA LYS A 103 5.00 16.24 -5.97
C LYS A 103 4.02 15.73 -4.91
N TYR A 104 4.17 14.47 -4.46
CA TYR A 104 3.29 13.91 -3.45
C TYR A 104 3.53 14.51 -2.06
N ALA A 105 4.78 14.78 -1.66
CA ALA A 105 5.06 15.48 -0.41
C ALA A 105 4.36 16.86 -0.36
N ASN A 106 4.46 17.64 -1.44
CA ASN A 106 3.78 18.94 -1.52
C ASN A 106 2.26 18.82 -1.54
N THR A 107 1.73 17.80 -2.21
CA THR A 107 0.28 17.52 -2.22
C THR A 107 -0.22 17.20 -0.81
N LEU A 108 0.53 16.40 -0.05
CA LEU A 108 0.20 16.10 1.35
C LEU A 108 0.28 17.34 2.23
N LYS A 109 1.31 18.17 2.06
CA LYS A 109 1.44 19.45 2.79
C LYS A 109 0.24 20.36 2.57
N GLN A 110 -0.30 20.40 1.35
CA GLN A 110 -1.48 21.21 1.01
C GLN A 110 -2.77 20.61 1.59
N LYS A 111 -2.94 19.29 1.53
CA LYS A 111 -4.16 18.62 2.02
C LYS A 111 -4.21 18.51 3.54
N TYR A 112 -3.05 18.33 4.18
CA TYR A 112 -2.91 18.04 5.60
C TYR A 112 -2.03 19.06 6.31
N THR A 113 -2.50 20.30 6.35
CA THR A 113 -1.74 21.47 6.86
C THR A 113 -1.27 21.35 8.30
N ASN A 114 -1.94 20.55 9.12
CA ASN A 114 -1.63 20.35 10.55
C ASN A 114 -0.83 19.05 10.81
N LYS A 115 -0.28 18.42 9.77
CA LYS A 115 0.48 17.17 9.88
C LYS A 115 1.92 17.35 9.39
N LYS A 116 2.84 16.63 10.04
CA LYS A 116 4.19 16.41 9.50
C LYS A 116 4.09 15.56 8.26
N ILE A 117 4.90 15.85 7.25
CA ILE A 117 4.79 15.16 5.97
C ILE A 117 6.03 14.31 5.75
N ASP A 118 5.84 13.02 5.47
CA ASP A 118 6.92 12.15 5.00
C ASP A 118 6.58 11.59 3.61
N ALA A 119 7.54 11.59 2.69
CA ALA A 119 7.45 10.85 1.44
C ALA A 119 8.68 9.94 1.28
N TYR A 120 8.43 8.65 1.05
CA TYR A 120 9.43 7.62 0.87
C TYR A 120 9.41 7.13 -0.57
N GLY A 121 10.54 7.26 -1.25
CA GLY A 121 10.78 6.62 -2.54
C GLY A 121 11.51 5.30 -2.33
N ILE A 122 10.91 4.22 -2.82
CA ILE A 122 11.39 2.85 -2.67
C ILE A 122 11.72 2.30 -4.05
N LEU A 123 12.93 1.79 -4.24
CA LEU A 123 13.38 1.13 -5.47
C LEU A 123 14.11 -0.15 -5.08
N LYS A 124 13.80 -1.27 -5.76
CA LYS A 124 14.37 -2.60 -5.43
C LYS A 124 14.27 -2.93 -3.93
N ASN A 125 13.08 -2.70 -3.35
CA ASN A 125 12.76 -2.91 -1.94
C ASN A 125 13.61 -2.11 -0.93
N GLN A 126 14.35 -1.09 -1.37
CA GLN A 126 15.13 -0.20 -0.51
C GLN A 126 14.62 1.22 -0.59
N VAL A 127 14.61 1.93 0.54
CA VAL A 127 14.32 3.37 0.57
C VAL A 127 15.51 4.10 -0.05
N VAL A 128 15.31 4.71 -1.21
CA VAL A 128 16.33 5.46 -1.96
C VAL A 128 16.16 6.98 -1.81
N LEU A 129 14.99 7.42 -1.32
CA LEU A 129 14.69 8.83 -1.09
C LEU A 129 13.76 8.97 0.11
N ASN A 130 14.07 9.91 0.99
CA ASN A 130 13.17 10.37 2.04
C ASN A 130 13.06 11.90 1.99
N ILE A 131 11.83 12.40 1.92
CA ILE A 131 11.49 13.82 2.00
C ILE A 131 10.66 13.99 3.26
N SER A 132 11.05 14.93 4.13
CA SER A 132 10.29 15.30 5.32
C SER A 132 10.03 16.81 5.31
N LEU A 133 8.77 17.24 5.48
CA LEU A 133 8.34 18.65 5.44
C LEU A 133 7.57 19.09 6.68
#